data_AF-A0A7S0FRT2-F1
#
_entry.id   AF-A0A7S0FRT2-F1
#
_cell.length_a   1.000
_cell.length_b   1.000
_cell.length_c   1.000
_cell.angle_alpha   90.00
_cell.angle_beta   90.00
_cell.angle_gamma   90.00
#
_symmetry.space_group_name_H-M   'P 1'
#
loop_
_entity.id
_entity.type
_entity.pdbx_description
1 polymer ?
#
loop_
_entity_poly.entity_id
_entity_poly.type
_entity_poly.pdbx_seq_one_letter_code
_entity_poly.pdbx_strand_id
1 'polypeptide(L)'
;RAVDNVDYCISPPTPAPTPAPTQSPTSSLNRVDDCIQCQDKQTPYMKNKGVSCKNWAMTQYRCTEQSSYYSFWQQERFCELSCAEGGSPYPGPSCCGVETDENERGTGDTGGSKKKRNNGRRKRNLGKNDNSYDV
;
A
#
# COMPACT_ATOMS: atom_id res chain seq x y z
N ARG A 1 -67.15 4.66 54.65
CA ARG A 1 -67.45 4.15 53.29
C ARG A 1 -66.53 4.88 52.33
N ALA A 2 -65.79 4.12 51.53
CA ALA A 2 -64.80 4.52 50.52
C ALA A 2 -65.41 5.49 49.47
N VAL A 3 -64.66 6.27 48.68
CA VAL A 3 -63.73 5.85 47.60
C VAL A 3 -62.82 7.05 47.23
N ASP A 4 -61.50 6.89 47.24
CA ASP A 4 -60.60 6.63 46.09
C ASP A 4 -60.32 7.88 45.23
N ASN A 5 -59.05 8.27 45.15
CA ASN A 5 -58.41 8.81 43.94
C ASN A 5 -56.90 8.89 44.19
N VAL A 6 -56.23 7.75 44.05
CA VAL A 6 -54.77 7.69 43.93
C VAL A 6 -54.41 8.14 42.51
N ASP A 7 -53.85 9.33 42.39
CA ASP A 7 -53.28 9.87 41.17
C ASP A 7 -52.10 8.97 40.75
N TYR A 8 -52.41 8.03 39.86
CA TYR A 8 -51.48 7.04 39.36
C TYR A 8 -50.65 7.69 38.25
N CYS A 9 -49.41 8.06 38.57
CA CYS A 9 -48.43 8.56 37.60
C CYS A 9 -48.09 7.45 36.58
N ILE A 10 -48.84 7.37 35.49
CA ILE A 10 -48.51 6.53 34.33
C ILE A 10 -47.24 7.10 33.70
N SER A 11 -46.12 6.43 33.92
CA SER A 11 -44.87 6.73 33.24
C SER A 11 -44.96 6.32 31.76
N PRO A 12 -44.39 7.10 30.82
CA PRO A 12 -44.37 6.71 29.41
C PRO A 12 -43.52 5.44 29.20
N PRO A 13 -43.83 4.63 28.17
CA PRO A 13 -43.04 3.44 27.87
C PRO A 13 -41.61 3.85 27.50
N THR A 14 -40.63 3.28 28.19
CA THR A 14 -39.20 3.42 27.87
C THR A 14 -38.95 2.81 26.48
N PRO A 15 -38.32 3.53 25.53
CA PRO A 15 -37.94 2.92 24.26
C PRO A 15 -36.90 1.83 24.50
N ALA A 16 -37.09 0.67 23.87
CA ALA A 16 -36.17 -0.44 23.95
C ALA A 16 -34.76 -0.03 23.45
N PRO A 17 -33.68 -0.60 24.02
CA PRO A 17 -32.33 -0.28 23.57
C PRO A 17 -32.13 -0.73 22.12
N THR A 18 -31.70 0.21 21.27
CA THR A 18 -31.24 -0.08 19.91
C THR A 18 -30.07 -1.06 19.98
N PRO A 19 -30.10 -2.21 19.26
CA PRO A 19 -28.93 -3.09 19.22
C PRO A 19 -27.75 -2.33 18.59
N ALA A 20 -26.60 -2.35 19.26
CA ALA A 20 -25.36 -1.82 18.72
C ALA A 20 -25.02 -2.51 17.38
N PRO A 21 -24.36 -1.82 16.43
CA PRO A 21 -23.96 -2.44 15.18
C PRO A 21 -23.04 -3.63 15.48
N THR A 22 -23.50 -4.83 15.13
CA THR A 22 -22.68 -6.04 15.12
C THR A 22 -21.57 -5.85 14.09
N GLN A 23 -20.38 -5.49 14.54
CA GLN A 23 -19.18 -5.63 13.72
C GLN A 23 -18.86 -7.12 13.64
N SER A 24 -19.42 -7.79 12.64
CA SER A 24 -19.03 -9.13 12.24
C SER A 24 -17.53 -9.13 11.92
N PRO A 25 -16.72 -10.07 12.43
CA PRO A 25 -15.38 -10.24 11.90
C PRO A 25 -15.54 -10.75 10.46
N THR A 26 -15.31 -9.89 9.47
CA THR A 26 -15.17 -10.33 8.06
C THR A 26 -13.79 -10.94 7.92
N SER A 27 -13.60 -12.10 8.54
CA SER A 27 -12.35 -12.86 8.50
C SER A 27 -12.55 -14.09 7.62
N SER A 28 -12.52 -13.88 6.30
CA SER A 28 -12.11 -14.84 5.27
C SER A 28 -12.60 -14.36 3.91
N LEU A 29 -11.81 -13.55 3.24
CA LEU A 29 -11.83 -13.51 1.78
C LEU A 29 -10.44 -13.87 1.29
N ASN A 30 -10.36 -15.07 0.71
CA ASN A 30 -9.35 -15.49 -0.26
C ASN A 30 -7.92 -15.66 0.26
N ARG A 31 -7.74 -16.46 1.32
CA ARG A 31 -6.46 -17.10 1.61
C ARG A 31 -6.40 -18.41 0.82
N VAL A 32 -5.63 -18.44 -0.27
CA VAL A 32 -5.31 -19.67 -0.99
C VAL A 32 -3.92 -20.09 -0.49
N ASP A 33 -3.94 -20.89 0.59
CA ASP A 33 -2.86 -21.47 1.40
C ASP A 33 -1.58 -20.66 1.74
N ASP A 34 -1.02 -19.81 0.87
CA ASP A 34 0.13 -18.94 1.14
C ASP A 34 0.04 -17.53 0.52
N CYS A 35 -1.03 -17.22 -0.21
CA CYS A 35 -1.21 -15.90 -0.82
C CYS A 35 -2.58 -15.28 -0.52
N ILE A 36 -2.64 -13.95 -0.61
CA ILE A 36 -3.87 -13.17 -0.50
C ILE A 36 -4.22 -12.49 -1.83
N GLN A 37 -5.50 -12.39 -2.13
CA GLN A 37 -5.93 -11.62 -3.30
C GLN A 37 -5.89 -10.12 -2.99
N CYS A 38 -4.77 -9.48 -3.32
CA CYS A 38 -4.59 -8.04 -3.10
C CYS A 38 -5.50 -7.19 -3.97
N GLN A 39 -5.83 -6.01 -3.44
CA GLN A 39 -6.74 -5.07 -4.10
C GLN A 39 -6.11 -3.69 -4.21
N ASP A 40 -6.52 -2.93 -5.23
CA ASP A 40 -6.19 -1.52 -5.39
C ASP A 40 -7.23 -0.63 -4.69
N LYS A 41 -7.36 -0.80 -3.36
CA LYS A 41 -8.24 0.04 -2.55
C LYS A 41 -7.76 1.50 -2.59
N GLN A 42 -8.57 2.38 -3.16
CA GLN A 42 -8.28 3.82 -3.23
C GLN A 42 -8.51 4.52 -1.89
N THR A 43 -7.64 5.49 -1.57
CA THR A 43 -7.86 6.41 -0.44
C THR A 43 -9.04 7.36 -0.71
N PRO A 44 -9.65 7.96 0.33
CA PRO A 44 -10.67 9.00 0.15
C PRO A 44 -10.18 10.18 -0.72
N TYR A 45 -8.91 10.57 -0.55
CA TYR A 45 -8.27 11.59 -1.38
C TYR A 45 -8.23 11.20 -2.86
N MET A 46 -7.80 9.96 -3.15
CA MET A 46 -7.74 9.43 -4.51
C MET A 46 -9.12 9.43 -5.17
N LYS A 47 -10.14 8.97 -4.45
CA LYS A 47 -11.54 8.97 -4.93
C LYS A 47 -12.00 10.39 -5.27
N ASN A 48 -11.76 11.35 -4.36
CA ASN A 48 -12.15 12.75 -4.57
C ASN A 48 -11.41 13.42 -5.74
N LYS A 49 -10.16 13.02 -6.00
CA LYS A 49 -9.36 13.55 -7.11
C LYS A 49 -9.55 12.76 -8.42
N GLY A 50 -10.31 11.67 -8.42
CA GLY A 50 -10.49 10.83 -9.59
C GLY A 50 -9.20 10.13 -10.05
N VAL A 51 -8.26 9.87 -9.14
CA VAL A 51 -6.99 9.19 -9.45
C VAL A 51 -7.00 7.77 -8.88
N SER A 52 -6.38 6.82 -9.59
CA SER A 52 -6.27 5.42 -9.17
C SER A 52 -4.90 5.12 -8.54
N CYS A 53 -4.79 3.97 -7.88
CA CYS A 53 -3.52 3.47 -7.33
C CYS A 53 -2.43 3.35 -8.41
N LYS A 54 -2.79 2.89 -9.62
CA LYS A 54 -1.86 2.74 -10.75
C LYS A 54 -1.43 4.08 -11.37
N ASN A 55 -2.33 5.07 -11.39
CA ASN A 55 -2.09 6.34 -12.09
C ASN A 55 -1.55 7.45 -11.18
N TRP A 56 -1.56 7.27 -9.86
CA TRP A 56 -1.06 8.28 -8.94
C TRP A 56 0.45 8.13 -8.70
N ALA A 57 1.22 9.13 -9.10
CA ALA A 57 2.69 9.10 -9.00
C ALA A 57 3.22 8.88 -7.57
N MET A 58 2.44 9.23 -6.56
CA MET A 58 2.85 9.11 -5.15
C MET A 58 2.59 7.73 -4.56
N THR A 59 1.87 6.83 -5.26
CA THR A 59 1.47 5.53 -4.72
C THR A 59 2.69 4.77 -4.18
N GLN A 60 3.75 4.60 -4.99
CA GLN A 60 4.93 3.84 -4.56
C GLN A 60 5.61 4.44 -3.33
N TYR A 61 5.76 5.77 -3.27
CA TYR A 61 6.33 6.42 -2.09
C TYR A 61 5.48 6.18 -0.84
N ARG A 62 4.14 6.17 -0.95
CA ARG A 62 3.24 5.91 0.18
C ARG A 62 3.30 4.46 0.69
N CYS A 63 3.71 3.52 -0.15
CA CYS A 63 3.91 2.12 0.22
C CYS A 63 5.20 1.89 1.03
N THR A 64 6.05 2.90 1.25
CA THR A 64 7.33 2.75 1.95
C THR A 64 7.31 3.39 3.33
N GLU A 65 8.10 2.84 4.26
CA GLU A 65 8.29 3.38 5.63
C GLU A 65 8.82 4.82 5.66
N GLN A 66 9.36 5.32 4.54
CA GLN A 66 9.81 6.70 4.40
C GLN A 66 8.64 7.70 4.35
N SER A 67 7.44 7.25 4.02
CA SER A 67 6.24 8.08 4.02
C SER A 67 5.69 8.21 5.43
N SER A 68 5.42 9.44 5.86
CA SER A 68 4.77 9.73 7.15
C SER A 68 3.36 9.13 7.30
N TYR A 69 2.76 8.65 6.20
CA TYR A 69 1.43 8.02 6.18
C TYR A 69 1.52 6.50 6.04
N TYR A 70 2.71 5.92 6.04
CA TYR A 70 2.93 4.50 5.80
C TYR A 70 2.09 3.64 6.74
N SER A 71 2.12 3.90 8.05
CA SER A 71 1.37 3.10 9.03
C SER A 71 -0.14 3.09 8.76
N PHE A 72 -0.71 4.26 8.40
CA PHE A 72 -2.12 4.36 8.04
C PHE A 72 -2.43 3.62 6.74
N TRP A 73 -1.52 3.71 5.75
CA TRP A 73 -1.67 3.02 4.47
C TRP A 73 -1.57 1.51 4.58
N GLN A 74 -0.62 1.03 5.38
CA GLN A 74 -0.43 -0.38 5.69
C GLN A 74 -1.62 -0.94 6.48
N GLN A 75 -2.12 -0.21 7.49
CA GLN A 75 -3.25 -0.65 8.31
C GLN A 75 -4.53 -0.81 7.47
N GLU A 76 -4.80 0.15 6.59
CA GLU A 76 -5.98 0.14 5.73
C GLU A 76 -5.81 -0.65 4.42
N ARG A 77 -4.58 -1.14 4.16
CA ARG A 77 -4.13 -1.82 2.95
C ARG A 77 -4.51 -1.06 1.67
N PHE A 78 -4.19 0.23 1.62
CA PHE A 78 -4.43 1.06 0.43
C PHE A 78 -3.47 0.68 -0.69
N CYS A 79 -4.01 0.52 -1.91
CA CYS A 79 -3.20 0.25 -3.11
C CYS A 79 -2.27 -0.97 -2.98
N GLU A 80 -2.65 -1.97 -2.19
CA GLU A 80 -1.78 -3.10 -1.85
C GLU A 80 -1.25 -3.85 -3.09
N LEU A 81 -2.10 -4.06 -4.10
CA LEU A 81 -1.67 -4.68 -5.36
C LEU A 81 -0.64 -3.82 -6.09
N SER A 82 -0.92 -2.52 -6.30
CA SER A 82 0.03 -1.60 -6.92
C SER A 82 1.34 -1.47 -6.14
N CYS A 83 1.28 -1.52 -4.80
CA CYS A 83 2.47 -1.51 -3.93
C CYS A 83 3.31 -2.78 -4.15
N ALA A 84 2.68 -3.95 -4.22
CA ALA A 84 3.36 -5.22 -4.48
C ALA A 84 3.95 -5.29 -5.90
N GLU A 85 3.18 -4.90 -6.94
CA GLU A 85 3.66 -4.81 -8.33
C GLU A 85 4.85 -3.83 -8.46
N GLY A 86 4.92 -2.81 -7.59
CA GLY A 86 6.01 -1.83 -7.56
C GLY A 86 7.22 -2.21 -6.69
N GLY A 87 7.23 -3.41 -6.10
CA GLY A 87 8.35 -3.91 -5.30
C GLY A 87 8.39 -3.40 -3.86
N SER A 88 7.29 -2.82 -3.35
CA SER A 88 7.13 -2.41 -1.95
C SER A 88 5.86 -3.04 -1.34
N PRO A 89 5.75 -4.37 -1.29
CA PRO A 89 4.60 -5.04 -0.67
C PRO A 89 4.54 -4.73 0.82
N TYR A 90 3.32 -4.66 1.37
CA TYR A 90 3.15 -4.54 2.81
C TYR A 90 3.56 -5.84 3.52
N PRO A 91 4.02 -5.76 4.78
CA PRO A 91 4.25 -6.94 5.60
C PRO A 91 3.01 -7.83 5.70
N GLY A 92 3.20 -9.14 5.60
CA GLY A 92 2.15 -10.13 5.64
C GLY A 92 2.26 -11.12 4.48
N PRO A 93 1.18 -11.87 4.18
CA PRO A 93 1.15 -12.77 3.02
C PRO A 93 1.28 -11.99 1.71
N SER A 94 2.01 -12.57 0.76
CA SER A 94 2.19 -12.00 -0.57
C SER A 94 0.89 -11.99 -1.37
N CYS A 95 0.78 -11.08 -2.33
CA CYS A 95 -0.35 -11.06 -3.26
C CYS A 95 -0.32 -12.30 -4.17
N CYS A 96 -1.48 -12.92 -4.40
CA CYS A 96 -1.57 -14.05 -5.33
C CYS A 96 -1.23 -13.60 -6.76
N GLY A 97 -0.37 -14.34 -7.46
CA GLY A 97 -0.03 -14.06 -8.86
C GLY A 97 1.01 -12.96 -9.09
N VAL A 98 1.59 -12.38 -8.04
CA VAL A 98 2.94 -11.81 -8.15
C VAL A 98 3.89 -12.95 -7.82
N GLU A 99 4.46 -13.54 -8.87
CA GLU A 99 5.46 -14.60 -8.73
C GLU A 99 6.69 -14.00 -8.07
N THR A 100 6.78 -14.13 -6.75
CA THR A 100 8.01 -13.91 -6.01
C THR A 100 8.77 -15.22 -6.04
N ASP A 101 9.66 -15.37 -7.01
CA ASP A 101 10.56 -16.51 -7.21
C ASP A 101 11.53 -16.71 -6.03
N GLU A 102 11.06 -17.09 -4.85
CA GLU A 102 11.94 -17.47 -3.74
C GLU A 102 11.38 -18.67 -2.96
N ASN A 103 11.48 -19.89 -3.55
CA ASN A 103 12.23 -21.03 -2.98
C ASN A 103 11.82 -22.40 -3.59
N GLU A 104 12.50 -22.87 -4.65
CA GLU A 104 12.92 -24.27 -4.73
C GLU A 104 14.37 -24.37 -5.23
N ARG A 105 15.09 -25.29 -4.59
CA ARG A 105 16.54 -25.48 -4.57
C ARG A 105 17.04 -26.18 -5.84
N GLY A 106 17.96 -25.54 -6.56
CA GLY A 106 19.12 -26.22 -7.17
C GLY A 106 19.15 -26.43 -8.69
N THR A 107 20.26 -25.94 -9.25
CA THR A 107 20.91 -26.35 -10.52
C THR A 107 20.44 -25.69 -11.80
N GLY A 108 21.31 -24.83 -12.33
CA GLY A 108 21.57 -24.78 -13.76
C GLY A 108 20.89 -23.66 -14.55
N ASP A 109 21.74 -22.73 -14.98
CA ASP A 109 21.82 -22.29 -16.37
C ASP A 109 21.48 -20.82 -16.68
N THR A 110 22.59 -20.09 -16.79
CA THR A 110 22.95 -18.97 -17.67
C THR A 110 21.86 -18.21 -18.45
N GLY A 111 21.79 -16.90 -18.20
CA GLY A 111 20.99 -15.98 -19.01
C GLY A 111 21.31 -14.50 -18.79
N GLY A 112 22.60 -14.13 -18.82
CA GLY A 112 23.03 -12.75 -18.64
C GLY A 112 22.57 -11.81 -19.75
N SER A 113 21.73 -10.81 -19.42
CA SER A 113 21.54 -9.62 -20.25
C SER A 113 22.42 -8.46 -19.75
N LYS A 114 23.60 -8.39 -20.36
CA LYS A 114 24.57 -7.29 -20.29
C LYS A 114 23.90 -5.94 -20.64
N LYS A 115 23.84 -4.99 -19.68
CA LYS A 115 23.77 -3.56 -20.03
C LYS A 115 25.19 -3.00 -20.06
N LYS A 116 25.72 -2.91 -21.29
CA LYS A 116 27.09 -2.52 -21.65
C LYS A 116 27.39 -1.09 -21.18
N ARG A 117 28.53 -0.95 -20.51
CA ARG A 117 29.25 0.32 -20.32
C ARG A 117 29.75 0.76 -21.69
N ASN A 118 29.25 1.88 -22.23
CA ASN A 118 29.81 2.48 -23.44
C ASN A 118 30.96 3.42 -23.06
N ASN A 119 32.19 2.94 -23.28
CA ASN A 119 33.41 3.74 -23.28
C ASN A 119 33.60 4.34 -24.68
N GLY A 120 33.23 5.61 -24.84
CA GLY A 120 33.34 6.38 -26.09
C GLY A 120 34.64 7.17 -26.15
N ARG A 121 35.69 6.50 -26.63
CA ARG A 121 36.98 7.07 -27.04
C ARG A 121 36.78 8.09 -28.18
N ARG A 122 36.98 9.40 -27.92
CA ARG A 122 37.29 10.39 -28.97
C ARG A 122 38.56 11.15 -28.64
N LYS A 123 39.40 11.24 -29.67
CA LYS A 123 40.81 11.60 -29.64
C LYS A 123 41.03 13.12 -29.48
N ARG A 124 42.23 13.41 -28.98
CA ARG A 124 42.97 14.68 -28.86
C ARG A 124 42.85 15.60 -30.08
N ASN A 125 42.79 16.91 -29.81
CA ASN A 125 43.51 18.00 -30.52
C ASN A 125 43.66 19.15 -29.49
N LEU A 126 44.85 19.40 -28.97
CA LEU A 126 45.86 20.35 -29.46
C LEU A 126 45.37 21.81 -29.38
N GLY A 127 45.75 22.48 -28.29
CA GLY A 127 45.61 23.92 -28.07
C GLY A 127 46.57 24.34 -26.97
N LYS A 128 47.78 24.73 -27.37
CA LYS A 128 48.83 25.34 -26.53
C LYS A 128 48.32 26.64 -25.94
N ASN A 129 48.41 26.82 -24.63
CA ASN A 129 48.48 28.14 -24.01
C ASN A 129 49.62 28.10 -22.98
N ASP A 130 50.81 28.46 -23.44
CA ASP A 130 51.93 28.88 -22.59
C ASP A 130 51.59 30.22 -21.91
N ASN A 131 51.69 30.26 -20.58
CA ASN A 131 51.97 31.43 -19.74
C ASN A 131 52.13 30.88 -18.31
N SER A 132 53.33 30.73 -17.72
CA SER A 132 54.35 31.76 -17.46
C SER A 132 53.67 32.93 -16.73
N TYR A 133 53.87 33.20 -15.44
CA TYR A 133 55.07 33.10 -14.61
C TYR A 133 54.71 32.86 -13.13
N ASP A 134 55.56 32.11 -12.44
CA ASP A 134 55.84 32.23 -11.00
C ASP A 134 56.42 33.61 -10.68
N VAL A 135 55.89 34.28 -9.64
CA VAL A 135 56.63 34.97 -8.57
C VAL A 135 55.75 34.96 -7.31
#